data_AF-A0A920VZ02-F1
#
_entry.id   AF-A0A920VZ02-F1
#
_cell.length_a   1.000
_cell.length_b   1.000
_cell.length_c   1.000
_cell.angle_alpha   90.00
_cell.angle_beta   90.00
_cell.angle_gamma   90.00
#
_symmetry.space_group_name_H-M   'P 1'
#
loop_
_entity.id
_entity.type
_entity.pdbx_description
1 polymer ?
#
loop_
_entity_poly.entity_id
_entity_poly.type
_entity_poly.pdbx_seq_one_letter_code
_entity_poly.pdbx_strand_id
1 'polypeptide(L)' 'MADFLAGRARNDCEKVTRNLYPEVDQVLNWLSQFGEARMTGTGSAVFAKYESEAPAREVFANCPSGLKGFIAKGINSH' A
#
# COMPACT_ATOMS: atom_id res chain seq x y z
N MET A 1 18.16 4.06 13.39
CA MET A 1 16.87 4.55 13.91
C MET A 1 16.24 5.66 13.06
N ALA A 2 17.01 6.65 12.58
CA ALA A 2 16.46 7.81 11.86
C ALA A 2 15.64 7.45 10.62
N ASP A 3 16.06 6.47 9.81
CA ASP A 3 15.33 6.08 8.59
C ASP A 3 13.97 5.43 8.86
N PHE A 4 13.87 4.60 9.90
CA PHE A 4 12.61 3.97 10.30
C PHE A 4 11.59 5.02 10.76
N LEU A 5 12.03 6.00 11.54
CA LEU A 5 11.19 7.11 12.01
C LEU A 5 10.88 8.14 10.92
N ALA A 6 11.78 8.29 9.94
CA ALA A 6 11.57 9.11 8.75
C ALA A 6 10.61 8.47 7.73
N GLY A 7 9.95 7.37 8.10
CA GLY A 7 9.00 6.67 7.24
C GLY A 7 9.67 5.79 6.20
N ARG A 8 11.00 5.78 6.06
CA ARG A 8 11.75 4.88 5.17
C ARG A 8 11.80 3.47 5.76
N ALA A 9 10.66 2.80 5.77
CA ALA A 9 10.50 1.42 6.17
C ALA A 9 10.34 0.56 4.91
N ARG A 10 11.28 -0.38 4.73
CA ARG A 10 11.23 -1.39 3.67
C ARG A 10 10.64 -2.68 4.23
N ASN A 11 9.80 -3.34 3.43
CA ASN A 11 9.31 -4.68 3.71
C ASN A 11 10.20 -5.70 2.97
N ASP A 12 11.00 -6.48 3.71
CA ASP A 12 11.90 -7.47 3.11
C ASP A 12 11.17 -8.63 2.41
N CYS A 13 9.94 -8.93 2.84
CA CYS A 13 9.10 -9.94 2.21
C CYS A 13 8.57 -9.49 0.84
N GLU A 14 8.48 -8.18 0.59
CA GLU A 14 7.84 -7.64 -0.62
C GLU A 14 8.45 -8.18 -1.90
N LYS A 15 9.78 -8.22 -2.00
CA LYS A 15 10.47 -8.74 -3.20
C LYS A 15 10.12 -10.20 -3.47
N VAL A 16 10.06 -11.02 -2.42
CA VAL A 16 9.74 -12.45 -2.56
C VAL A 16 8.27 -12.62 -2.95
N THR A 17 7.37 -11.90 -2.28
CA THR A 17 5.94 -11.96 -2.58
C THR A 17 5.64 -11.50 -4.01
N ARG A 18 6.26 -10.40 -4.48
CA ARG A 18 6.11 -9.93 -5.88
C ARG A 18 6.54 -10.98 -6.90
N ASN A 19 7.62 -11.71 -6.63
CA ASN A 19 8.14 -12.74 -7.53
C ASN A 19 7.24 -13.99 -7.57
N LEU A 20 6.66 -14.38 -6.42
CA LEU A 20 5.84 -15.58 -6.31
C LEU A 20 4.37 -15.34 -6.70
N TYR A 21 3.89 -14.10 -6.53
CA TYR A 21 2.49 -13.72 -6.73
C TYR A 21 2.42 -12.46 -7.61
N PRO A 22 2.41 -12.61 -8.95
CA PRO A 22 2.38 -11.49 -9.89
C PRO A 22 1.19 -10.53 -9.69
N GLU A 23 0.09 -11.01 -9.13
CA GLU A 23 -1.08 -10.18 -8.79
C GLU A 23 -0.70 -9.12 -7.74
N VAL A 24 0.14 -9.47 -6.76
CA VAL A 24 0.64 -8.51 -5.76
C VAL A 24 1.52 -7.46 -6.43
N ASP A 25 2.38 -7.88 -7.36
CA ASP A 25 3.22 -6.96 -8.15
C ASP A 25 2.37 -5.98 -8.97
N GLN A 26 1.33 -6.47 -9.64
CA GLN A 26 0.41 -5.64 -10.44
C GLN A 26 -0.29 -4.60 -9.58
N VAL A 27 -0.81 -4.98 -8.40
CA VAL A 27 -1.49 -4.02 -7.51
C VAL A 27 -0.50 -3.01 -6.93
N LEU A 28 0.72 -3.42 -6.56
CA LEU A 28 1.77 -2.49 -6.12
C LEU A 28 2.11 -1.49 -7.22
N ASN A 29 2.31 -1.95 -8.45
CA ASN A 29 2.65 -1.09 -9.59
C ASN A 29 1.49 -0.15 -9.95
N TRP A 30 0.24 -0.63 -9.88
CA TRP A 30 -0.94 0.21 -10.07
C TRP A 30 -1.02 1.30 -8.99
N LEU A 31 -0.95 0.91 -7.71
CA LEU A 31 -1.10 1.83 -6.59
C LEU A 31 0.07 2.84 -6.50
N SER A 32 1.26 2.45 -6.96
CA SER A 32 2.46 3.32 -7.02
C SER A 32 2.29 4.54 -7.93
N GLN A 33 1.32 4.52 -8.84
CA GLN A 33 1.00 5.67 -9.70
C GLN A 33 0.30 6.80 -8.92
N PHE A 34 -0.25 6.49 -7.74
CA PHE A 34 -1.06 7.43 -6.96
C PHE A 34 -0.43 7.82 -5.62
N GLY A 35 0.69 7.18 -5.25
CA GLY A 35 1.41 7.47 -4.01
C GLY A 35 2.45 6.41 -3.70
N GLU A 36 3.07 6.51 -2.52
CA GLU A 36 4.05 5.52 -2.09
C GLU A 36 3.35 4.22 -1.65
N ALA A 37 3.22 3.27 -2.58
CA ALA A 37 2.62 1.97 -2.33
C ALA A 37 3.61 1.03 -1.61
N ARG A 38 3.10 0.27 -0.64
CA ARG A 38 3.88 -0.68 0.16
C ARG A 38 3.07 -1.92 0.48
N MET A 39 3.74 -3.06 0.61
CA MET A 39 3.13 -4.26 1.16
C MET A 39 3.14 -4.23 2.70
N THR A 40 2.07 -4.70 3.34
CA THR A 40 2.02 -4.87 4.81
C THR A 40 2.17 -6.34 5.21
N GLY A 41 2.81 -6.59 6.36
CA GLY A 41 3.12 -7.94 6.84
C GLY A 41 3.89 -8.76 5.80
N THR A 42 3.48 -10.00 5.59
CA THR A 42 4.01 -10.88 4.53
C THR A 42 3.20 -10.82 3.23
N GLY A 43 2.26 -9.88 3.12
CA GLY A 43 1.27 -9.83 2.05
C GLY A 43 0.03 -10.68 2.33
N SER A 44 -0.96 -10.68 1.45
CA SER A 44 -0.99 -10.04 0.12
C SER A 44 -1.46 -8.58 0.12
N ALA A 45 -1.85 -8.04 1.28
CA ALA A 45 -2.38 -6.68 1.36
C ALA A 45 -1.31 -5.62 1.07
N VAL A 46 -1.73 -4.58 0.33
CA VAL A 46 -0.91 -3.43 -0.04
C VAL A 46 -1.65 -2.15 0.32
N PHE A 47 -0.90 -1.09 0.60
CA PHE A 47 -1.46 0.20 1.00
C PHE A 47 -0.63 1.36 0.48
N ALA A 48 -1.27 2.51 0.35
CA ALA A 48 -0.63 3.81 0.13
C ALA A 48 -1.14 4.79 1.18
N LYS A 49 -0.28 5.72 1.59
CA LYS A 49 -0.62 6.76 2.58
C LYS A 49 -1.01 8.03 1.86
N TYR A 50 -2.02 8.70 2.41
CA TYR A 50 -2.49 10.00 1.95
C TYR A 50 -2.64 10.95 3.15
N GLU A 51 -2.43 12.24 2.93
CA GLU A 51 -2.59 13.26 3.98
C GLU A 51 -4.04 13.54 4.32
N SER A 52 -4.96 13.27 3.38
CA SER A 52 -6.41 13.47 3.57
C SER A 52 -7.22 12.36 2.90
N GLU A 53 -8.50 12.29 3.26
CA GLU A 53 -9.43 11.25 2.78
C GLU A 53 -9.82 11.44 1.30
N ALA A 54 -9.88 12.68 0.81
CA ALA A 54 -10.29 13.00 -0.55
C ALA A 54 -9.45 12.27 -1.63
N PRO A 55 -8.11 12.38 -1.67
CA PRO A 55 -7.30 11.64 -2.64
C PRO A 55 -7.40 10.12 -2.45
N ALA A 56 -7.55 9.63 -1.21
CA ALA A 56 -7.76 8.21 -0.97
C ALA A 56 -9.06 7.69 -1.61
N ARG A 57 -10.14 8.48 -1.56
CA ARG A 57 -11.43 8.17 -2.21
C ARG A 57 -11.34 8.20 -3.73
N GLU A 58 -10.66 9.18 -4.30
CA GLU A 58 -10.46 9.27 -5.75
C GLU A 58 -9.71 8.05 -6.28
N VAL A 59 -8.61 7.65 -5.62
CA VAL A 59 -7.84 6.47 -6.02
C VAL A 59 -8.67 5.19 -5.84
N PHE A 60 -9.41 5.07 -4.74
CA PHE A 60 -10.26 3.91 -4.48
C PHE A 60 -11.39 3.78 -5.53
N ALA A 61 -11.95 4.90 -6.01
CA ALA A 61 -12.94 4.88 -7.07
C ALA A 61 -12.38 4.41 -8.43
N ASN A 62 -11.08 4.57 -8.65
CA ASN A 62 -10.37 4.09 -9.85
C ASN A 62 -9.79 2.66 -9.69
N CYS A 63 -10.15 1.96 -8.61
CA CYS A 63 -9.60 0.63 -8.31
C CYS A 63 -10.00 -0.39 -9.39
N PRO A 64 -9.05 -1.17 -9.95
CA PRO A 64 -9.32 -2.21 -10.91
C PRO A 64 -10.40 -3.20 -10.42
N SER A 65 -11.28 -3.60 -11.34
CA SER A 65 -12.30 -4.61 -11.07
C SER A 65 -11.65 -5.93 -10.61
N GLY A 66 -12.13 -6.48 -9.50
CA GLY A 66 -11.61 -7.73 -8.93
C GLY A 66 -10.72 -7.54 -7.69
N LEU A 67 -10.30 -6.30 -7.39
CA LEU A 67 -9.59 -5.99 -6.17
C LEU A 67 -10.56 -5.71 -5.02
N LYS A 68 -10.21 -6.19 -3.83
CA LYS A 68 -10.91 -5.85 -2.57
C LYS A 68 -10.06 -4.84 -1.82
N GLY A 69 -10.67 -3.72 -1.44
CA GLY A 69 -9.99 -2.68 -0.66
C GLY A 69 -10.96 -1.86 0.17
N PHE A 70 -10.39 -1.00 1.01
CA PHE A 70 -11.13 -0.07 1.85
C PHE A 70 -10.25 1.14 2.17
N ILE A 71 -10.86 2.20 2.69
CA ILE A 71 -10.18 3.40 3.18
C ILE A 71 -10.26 3.39 4.71
N ALA A 72 -9.14 3.67 5.37
CA ALA A 72 -9.07 3.77 6.82
C ALA A 72 -8.12 4.89 7.26
N LYS A 73 -8.39 5.44 8.44
CA LYS A 73 -7.53 6.42 9.11
C LYS A 73 -6.59 5.69 10.07
N GLY A 74 -5.29 5.86 9.90
CA GLY A 74 -4.30 5.41 10.88
C GLY A 74 -4.39 6.22 12.16
N ILE A 75 -4.40 5.56 13.32
CA ILE A 75 -4.38 6.17 14.65
C ILE A 75 -3.17 5.64 15.42
N ASN A 76 -2.53 6.50 16.21
CA ASN A 76 -1.34 6.14 17.00
C ASN A 76 -1.68 5.75 18.45
N SER A 77 -2.95 5.87 18.85
CA SER A 77 -3.45 5.59 20.19
C SER A 77 -4.85 5.00 20.12
N HIS A 78 -5.17 4.08 21.03
CA HIS A 78 -6.50 3.49 21.21
C HIS A 78 -7.35 4.30 22.18
#